data_AF-A0A935XCI8-F1
#
_entry.id   AF-A0A935XCI8-F1
#
_cell.length_a   1.000
_cell.length_b   1.000
_cell.length_c   1.000
_cell.angle_alpha   90.00
_cell.angle_beta   90.00
_cell.angle_gamma   90.00
#
_symmetry.space_group_name_H-M   'P 1'
#
loop_
_entity.id
_entity.type
_entity.pdbx_description
1 polymer ?
#
loop_
_entity_poly.entity_id
_entity_poly.type
_entity_poly.pdbx_seq_one_letter_code
_entity_poly.pdbx_strand_id
1 'polypeptide(L)'
;MGQVLAEIAPDAPERVLAMIRGTSTSPLQGLVSGSLDLDKIEYLKRDTLMCGVPYGTIDADRLINSLTVVADPQTGALRIGVLEKGLSALESLLFAKYQMIATCTGTTPCAARRRCTSAWSTKRWPPPRSTCASWRA
;
A
#
# COMPACT_ATOMS: atom_id res chain seq x y z
N MET A 1 21.89 4.45 5.48
CA MET A 1 20.81 5.28 4.91
C MET A 1 21.12 6.76 4.99
N GLY A 2 21.37 7.33 6.19
CA GLY A 2 21.62 8.77 6.35
C GLY A 2 22.79 9.32 5.53
N GLN A 3 23.93 8.61 5.49
CA GLN A 3 25.10 9.03 4.69
C GLN A 3 24.83 9.06 3.19
N VAL A 4 24.14 8.04 2.65
CA VAL A 4 23.79 7.95 1.22
C VAL A 4 22.78 9.04 0.82
N LEU A 5 21.86 9.40 1.72
CA LEU A 5 20.89 10.48 1.45
C LEU A 5 21.56 11.86 1.50
N ALA A 6 22.55 12.05 2.37
CA ALA A 6 23.31 13.29 2.48
C ALA A 6 24.13 13.61 1.21
N GLU A 7 24.48 12.59 0.42
CA GLU A 7 25.13 12.76 -0.91
C GLU A 7 24.18 13.40 -1.95
N ILE A 8 22.87 13.23 -1.79
CA ILE A 8 21.86 13.81 -2.70
C ILE A 8 21.53 15.24 -2.30
N ALA A 9 21.28 15.47 -1.01
CA ALA A 9 21.15 16.80 -0.44
C ALA A 9 21.48 16.79 1.06
N PRO A 10 22.10 17.85 1.61
CA PRO A 10 22.53 17.88 3.00
C PRO A 10 21.39 17.72 4.02
N ASP A 11 20.18 18.13 3.65
CA ASP A 11 18.95 18.12 4.45
C ASP A 11 18.00 16.95 4.10
N ALA A 12 18.38 16.09 3.15
CA ALA A 12 17.56 14.96 2.73
C ALA A 12 17.23 13.98 3.85
N PRO A 13 18.17 13.58 4.73
CA PRO A 13 17.87 12.65 5.83
C PRO A 13 16.77 13.17 6.76
N GLU A 14 16.85 14.44 7.14
CA GLU A 14 15.90 15.10 8.05
C GLU A 14 14.53 15.24 7.39
N ARG A 15 14.49 15.61 6.10
CA ARG A 15 13.24 15.75 5.34
C ARG A 15 12.52 14.41 5.15
N VAL A 16 13.27 13.36 4.85
CA VAL A 16 12.71 11.99 4.73
C VAL A 16 12.22 11.50 6.09
N LEU A 17 12.98 11.74 7.17
CA LEU A 17 12.56 11.37 8.52
C LEU A 17 11.27 12.11 8.93
N ALA A 18 11.16 13.40 8.63
CA ALA A 18 9.96 14.18 8.87
C ALA A 18 8.75 13.64 8.09
N MET A 19 8.97 13.18 6.85
CA MET A 19 7.92 12.55 6.03
C MET A 19 7.43 11.22 6.64
N ILE A 20 8.36 10.35 7.06
CA ILE A 20 8.05 9.06 7.71
C ILE A 20 7.35 9.26 9.06
N ARG A 21 7.73 10.29 9.82
CA ARG A 21 7.11 10.61 11.13
C ARG A 21 5.78 11.35 11.01
N GLY A 22 5.41 11.77 9.81
CA GLY A 22 4.19 12.55 9.58
C GLY A 22 4.26 14.00 10.07
N THR A 23 5.46 14.55 10.23
CA THR A 23 5.71 15.94 10.68
C THR A 23 6.17 16.85 9.55
N SER A 24 6.05 16.40 8.30
CA SER A 24 6.45 17.16 7.12
C SER A 24 5.35 18.15 6.70
N THR A 25 5.76 19.25 6.07
CA THR A 25 4.83 20.19 5.42
C THR A 25 4.54 19.82 3.97
N SER A 26 5.22 18.80 3.43
CA SER A 26 5.05 18.38 2.05
C SER A 26 3.69 17.70 1.84
N PRO A 27 2.96 18.02 0.75
CA PRO A 27 1.74 17.30 0.41
C PRO A 27 1.99 15.80 0.18
N LEU A 28 3.21 15.41 -0.22
CA LEU A 28 3.59 14.02 -0.48
C LEU A 28 3.64 13.17 0.79
N GLN A 29 3.64 13.78 1.98
CA GLN A 29 3.56 13.03 3.24
C GLN A 29 2.37 12.08 3.25
N GLY A 30 1.22 12.48 2.70
CA GLY A 30 0.01 11.66 2.68
C GLY A 30 0.16 10.34 1.92
N LEU A 31 1.14 10.22 1.02
CA LEU A 31 1.44 8.98 0.28
C LEU A 31 2.31 8.00 1.07
N VAL A 32 3.04 8.50 2.08
CA VAL A 32 3.97 7.73 2.90
C VAL A 32 3.35 7.40 4.26
N SER A 33 2.63 8.34 4.85
CA SER A 33 2.11 8.25 6.22
C SER A 33 0.77 8.98 6.37
N GLY A 34 -0.24 8.46 5.69
CA GLY A 34 -1.62 8.94 5.65
C GLY A 34 -2.63 7.80 5.61
N SER A 35 -3.89 8.14 5.28
CA SER A 35 -4.95 7.12 5.16
C SER A 35 -4.77 6.28 3.89
N LEU A 36 -4.28 6.90 2.82
CA LEU A 36 -4.06 6.34 1.49
C LEU A 36 -2.55 6.26 1.17
N ASP A 37 -1.89 5.24 1.72
CA ASP A 37 -0.44 5.05 1.55
C ASP A 37 -0.13 4.15 0.35
N LEU A 38 0.99 4.43 -0.31
CA LEU A 38 1.53 3.57 -1.37
C LEU A 38 1.89 2.18 -0.84
N ASP A 39 2.34 2.09 0.42
CA ASP A 39 2.61 0.83 1.11
C ASP A 39 1.36 -0.07 1.15
N LYS A 40 0.19 0.51 1.44
CA LYS A 40 -1.10 -0.21 1.48
C LYS A 40 -1.47 -0.80 0.13
N ILE A 41 -1.31 -0.02 -0.93
CA ILE A 41 -1.60 -0.48 -2.28
C ILE A 41 -0.67 -1.63 -2.67
N GLU A 42 0.62 -1.53 -2.32
CA GLU A 42 1.63 -2.54 -2.63
C GLU A 42 1.37 -3.84 -1.86
N TYR A 43 1.26 -3.79 -0.54
CA TYR A 43 1.11 -5.00 0.26
C TYR A 43 -0.25 -5.67 0.02
N LEU A 44 -1.34 -4.92 -0.20
CA LEU A 44 -2.65 -5.53 -0.48
C LEU A 44 -2.64 -6.27 -1.82
N LYS A 45 -2.00 -5.68 -2.84
CA LYS A 45 -1.83 -6.33 -4.15
C LYS A 45 -0.94 -7.57 -4.03
N ARG A 46 0.15 -7.47 -3.29
CA ARG A 46 1.07 -8.60 -3.02
C ARG A 46 0.37 -9.73 -2.26
N ASP A 47 -0.37 -9.41 -1.21
CA ASP A 47 -1.06 -10.40 -0.37
C ASP A 47 -2.20 -11.07 -1.12
N THR A 48 -2.91 -10.35 -2.00
CA THR A 48 -3.91 -10.95 -2.90
C THR A 48 -3.26 -12.04 -3.78
N LEU A 49 -2.07 -11.77 -4.32
CA LEU A 49 -1.32 -12.73 -5.15
C LEU A 49 -0.78 -13.91 -4.35
N MET A 50 -0.28 -13.67 -3.13
CA MET A 50 0.41 -14.67 -2.32
C MET A 50 -0.53 -15.55 -1.49
N CYS A 51 -1.60 -14.95 -0.96
CA CYS A 51 -2.60 -15.66 -0.17
C CYS A 51 -3.62 -16.40 -1.04
N GLY A 52 -3.74 -16.03 -2.33
CA GLY A 52 -4.76 -16.58 -3.23
C GLY A 52 -6.18 -16.24 -2.79
N VAL A 53 -6.36 -15.30 -1.87
CA VAL A 53 -7.67 -14.84 -1.42
C VAL A 53 -8.07 -13.69 -2.35
N PRO A 54 -9.10 -13.87 -3.20
CA PRO A 54 -9.51 -12.83 -4.13
C PRO A 54 -10.23 -11.73 -3.35
N TYR A 55 -9.50 -10.67 -3.02
CA TYR A 55 -10.06 -9.50 -2.35
C TYR A 55 -10.77 -8.52 -3.29
N GLY A 56 -10.93 -8.90 -4.55
CA GLY A 56 -11.23 -8.01 -5.68
C GLY A 56 -9.97 -7.57 -6.43
N THR A 57 -10.13 -7.12 -7.67
CA THR A 57 -9.01 -6.62 -8.48
C THR A 57 -8.72 -5.18 -8.06
N ILE A 58 -7.63 -4.98 -7.30
CA ILE A 58 -7.17 -3.63 -6.93
C ILE A 58 -6.61 -2.96 -8.19
N ASP A 59 -7.35 -2.00 -8.73
CA ASP A 59 -6.92 -1.15 -9.84
C ASP A 59 -6.02 -0.01 -9.30
N ALA A 60 -4.80 -0.39 -8.93
CA ALA A 60 -3.79 0.53 -8.44
C ALA A 60 -3.45 1.61 -9.47
N ASP A 61 -3.45 1.28 -10.75
CA ASP A 61 -3.08 2.22 -11.82
C ASP A 61 -4.13 3.33 -11.95
N ARG A 62 -5.43 2.98 -11.93
CA ARG A 62 -6.51 3.97 -11.94
C ARG A 62 -6.51 4.84 -10.69
N LEU A 63 -6.23 4.25 -9.53
CA LEU A 63 -6.13 4.99 -8.26
C LEU A 63 -4.96 6.00 -8.32
N ILE A 64 -3.77 5.58 -8.73
CA ILE A 64 -2.59 6.46 -8.86
C ILE A 64 -2.86 7.60 -9.85
N ASN A 65 -3.48 7.31 -11.00
CA ASN A 65 -3.85 8.30 -12.02
C ASN A 65 -4.98 9.27 -11.59
N SER A 66 -5.61 9.01 -10.45
CA SER A 66 -6.66 9.84 -9.86
C SER A 66 -6.20 10.64 -8.64
N LEU A 67 -4.95 10.45 -8.18
CA LEU A 67 -4.38 11.23 -7.11
C LEU A 67 -4.16 12.67 -7.57
N THR A 68 -4.51 13.62 -6.71
CA THR A 68 -4.33 15.04 -6.94
C THR A 68 -3.91 15.74 -5.65
N VAL A 69 -3.32 16.93 -5.76
CA VAL A 69 -3.07 17.78 -4.59
C VAL A 69 -4.26 18.72 -4.43
N VAL A 70 -4.80 18.79 -3.22
CA VAL A 70 -5.91 19.68 -2.84
C VAL A 70 -5.52 20.49 -1.60
N ALA A 71 -5.98 21.73 -1.54
CA ALA A 71 -5.86 22.53 -0.33
C ALA A 71 -6.95 22.09 0.67
N ASP A 72 -6.54 21.78 1.89
CA ASP A 72 -7.45 21.49 2.98
C ASP A 72 -8.28 22.76 3.31
N PRO A 73 -9.62 22.70 3.26
CA PRO A 73 -10.47 23.87 3.48
C PRO A 73 -10.35 24.50 4.88
N GLN A 74 -9.94 23.72 5.88
CA GLN A 74 -9.85 24.17 7.27
C GLN A 74 -8.46 24.67 7.64
N THR A 75 -7.42 24.04 7.09
CA THR A 75 -6.03 24.34 7.46
C THR A 75 -5.25 25.09 6.38
N GLY A 76 -5.78 25.16 5.15
CA GLY A 76 -5.07 25.69 3.98
C GLY A 76 -3.88 24.84 3.54
N ALA A 77 -3.57 23.75 4.24
CA ALA A 77 -2.43 22.90 3.95
C ALA A 77 -2.69 22.05 2.69
N LEU A 78 -1.66 21.89 1.86
CA LEU A 78 -1.74 21.02 0.69
C LEU A 78 -1.72 19.55 1.15
N ARG A 79 -2.70 18.78 0.70
CA ARG A 79 -2.86 17.35 1.01
C ARG A 79 -3.14 16.56 -0.27
N ILE A 80 -2.95 15.26 -0.21
CA ILE A 80 -3.35 14.35 -1.29
C ILE A 80 -4.85 14.11 -1.20
N GLY A 81 -5.53 14.34 -2.31
CA GLY A 81 -6.93 13.98 -2.55
C GLY A 81 -7.05 12.98 -3.69
N VAL A 82 -8.25 12.43 -3.84
CA VAL A 82 -8.62 11.53 -4.93
C VAL A 82 -9.71 12.21 -5.76
N LEU A 83 -9.50 12.28 -7.07
CA LEU A 83 -10.52 12.77 -8.00
C LEU A 83 -11.69 11.79 -8.08
N GLU A 84 -12.90 12.29 -8.36
CA GLU A 84 -14.13 11.49 -8.44
C GLU A 84 -14.00 10.30 -9.42
N LYS A 85 -13.27 10.49 -10.52
CA LYS A 85 -12.96 9.42 -11.50
C LYS A 85 -12.25 8.19 -10.90
N GLY A 86 -11.64 8.33 -9.72
CA GLY A 86 -10.92 7.31 -8.98
C GLY A 86 -11.70 6.69 -7.82
N LEU A 87 -12.93 7.14 -7.56
CA LEU A 87 -13.71 6.72 -6.40
C LEU A 87 -13.90 5.20 -6.33
N SER A 88 -14.28 4.58 -7.45
CA SER A 88 -14.44 3.12 -7.55
C SER A 88 -13.14 2.34 -7.29
N ALA A 89 -11.98 2.89 -7.66
CA ALA A 89 -10.69 2.27 -7.36
C ALA A 89 -10.34 2.39 -5.86
N LEU A 90 -10.68 3.52 -5.24
CA LEU A 90 -10.53 3.74 -3.81
C LEU A 90 -11.44 2.80 -3.00
N GLU A 91 -12.70 2.64 -3.39
CA GLU A 91 -13.64 1.70 -2.77
C GLU A 91 -13.13 0.26 -2.83
N SER A 92 -12.60 -0.15 -4.00
CA SER A 92 -12.00 -1.47 -4.19
C SER A 92 -10.81 -1.71 -3.25
N LEU A 93 -9.96 -0.69 -3.05
CA LEU A 93 -8.85 -0.75 -2.10
C LEU A 93 -9.33 -0.88 -0.65
N LEU A 94 -10.32 -0.08 -0.25
CA LEU A 94 -10.90 -0.13 1.09
C LEU A 94 -11.55 -1.47 1.39
N PHE A 95 -12.27 -2.03 0.42
CA PHE A 95 -12.86 -3.35 0.51
C PHE A 95 -11.78 -4.43 0.66
N ALA A 96 -10.72 -4.37 -0.14
CA ALA A 96 -9.62 -5.33 -0.05
C ALA A 96 -8.92 -5.27 1.31
N LYS A 97 -8.71 -4.07 1.87
CA LYS A 97 -8.17 -3.89 3.21
C LYS A 97 -9.07 -4.51 4.27
N TYR A 98 -10.38 -4.29 4.19
CA TYR A 98 -11.34 -4.87 5.13
C TYR A 98 -11.32 -6.40 5.08
N GLN A 99 -11.34 -6.98 3.88
CA GLN A 99 -11.28 -8.42 3.72
C GLN A 99 -9.93 -9.00 4.18
N MET A 100 -8.81 -8.33 3.93
CA MET A 100 -7.51 -8.75 4.47
C MET A 100 -7.55 -8.81 6.00
N ILE A 101 -8.07 -7.78 6.67
CA ILE A 101 -8.18 -7.77 8.13
C ILE A 101 -9.09 -8.92 8.59
N ALA A 102 -10.26 -9.07 7.99
CA ALA A 102 -11.22 -10.12 8.34
C ALA A 102 -10.63 -11.54 8.15
N THR A 103 -9.94 -11.80 7.03
CA THR A 103 -9.44 -13.13 6.66
C THR A 103 -8.08 -13.46 7.27
N CYS A 104 -7.18 -12.49 7.42
CA CYS A 104 -5.81 -12.73 7.87
C CYS A 104 -5.58 -12.43 9.35
N THR A 105 -6.41 -11.61 10.00
CA THR A 105 -6.28 -11.31 11.45
C THR A 105 -7.37 -11.93 12.34
N GLY A 106 -8.40 -12.53 11.74
CA GLY A 106 -9.41 -13.33 12.46
C GLY A 106 -8.87 -14.67 12.99
N THR A 107 -9.65 -15.31 13.88
CA THR A 107 -9.35 -16.63 14.50
C THR A 107 -9.40 -17.80 13.52
N THR A 108 -9.82 -17.59 12.28
CA THR A 108 -9.85 -18.62 11.25
C THR A 108 -8.42 -18.90 10.77
N PRO A 109 -7.92 -20.15 10.86
CA PRO A 109 -6.57 -20.48 10.41
C PRO A 109 -6.52 -20.41 8.88
N CYS A 110 -6.23 -19.22 8.37
CA CYS A 110 -5.95 -19.01 6.96
C CYS A 110 -4.76 -19.89 6.57
N ALA A 111 -4.98 -20.92 5.75
CA ALA A 111 -3.93 -21.76 5.20
C ALA A 111 -2.91 -20.94 4.37
N ALA A 112 -3.29 -19.73 3.95
CA ALA A 112 -2.42 -18.74 3.35
C ALA A 112 -1.51 -18.01 4.36
N ARG A 113 -1.89 -17.86 5.64
CA ARG A 113 -0.99 -17.28 6.67
C ARG A 113 0.20 -18.18 6.99
N ARG A 114 0.05 -19.51 6.96
CA ARG A 114 1.19 -20.45 7.09
C ARG A 114 2.07 -20.53 5.83
N ARG A 115 1.50 -20.25 4.65
CA ARG A 115 2.21 -20.29 3.36
C ARG A 115 2.90 -18.97 3.00
N CYS A 116 2.31 -17.83 3.36
CA CYS A 116 2.95 -16.52 3.20
C CYS A 116 4.15 -16.38 4.12
N THR A 117 4.09 -16.86 5.37
CA THR A 117 5.26 -16.84 6.27
C THR A 117 6.40 -17.74 5.76
N SER A 118 6.10 -18.91 5.18
CA SER A 118 7.14 -19.78 4.60
C SER A 118 7.69 -19.26 3.27
N ALA A 119 6.87 -18.62 2.43
CA ALA A 119 7.32 -17.96 1.20
C ALA A 119 8.18 -16.71 1.48
N TRP A 120 7.82 -15.91 2.49
CA TRP A 120 8.63 -14.77 2.94
C TRP A 120 9.99 -15.21 3.49
N SER A 121 10.00 -16.26 4.31
CA SER A 121 11.22 -16.86 4.87
C SER A 121 12.19 -17.33 3.79
N THR A 122 11.66 -17.86 2.68
CA THR A 122 12.48 -18.45 1.61
C THR A 122 12.90 -17.47 0.51
N LYS A 123 12.51 -16.19 0.57
CA LYS A 123 12.82 -15.13 -0.44
C LYS A 123 12.65 -15.57 -1.91
N ARG A 124 11.76 -16.51 -2.22
CA ARG A 124 11.46 -16.91 -3.60
C ARG A 124 10.50 -15.92 -4.22
N TRP A 125 11.05 -14.93 -4.92
CA TRP A 125 10.28 -13.96 -5.69
C TRP A 125 10.79 -13.85 -7.13
N PRO A 126 9.91 -13.82 -8.17
CA PRO A 126 8.46 -14.07 -8.13
C PRO A 126 8.12 -15.58 -8.14
N PRO A 127 6.99 -16.03 -7.56
CA PRO A 127 6.55 -17.41 -7.72
C PRO A 127 6.15 -17.68 -9.18
N PRO A 128 6.49 -18.85 -9.76
CA PRO A 128 6.13 -19.17 -11.13
C PRO A 128 4.60 -19.23 -11.32
N ARG A 129 4.10 -18.75 -12.46
CA ARG A 129 2.65 -18.65 -12.80
C ARG A 129 1.90 -19.99 -12.68
N SER A 130 2.60 -21.11 -12.86
CA SER A 130 2.05 -22.47 -12.67
C SER A 130 1.64 -22.76 -11.24
N THR A 131 2.25 -22.09 -10.26
CA THR A 131 1.89 -22.24 -8.85
C THR A 131 0.50 -21.67 -8.62
N CYS A 132 0.17 -20.46 -9.11
CA CYS A 132 -1.14 -19.84 -8.87
C CYS A 132 -2.34 -20.61 -9.46
N ALA A 133 -2.15 -21.47 -10.45
CA ALA A 133 -3.25 -22.20 -11.11
C ALA A 133 -3.91 -23.25 -10.21
N SER A 134 -3.17 -23.81 -9.23
CA SER A 134 -3.71 -24.77 -8.25
C SER A 134 -4.39 -24.11 -7.04
N TRP A 135 -4.57 -22.78 -7.04
CA TRP A 135 -5.02 -21.98 -5.89
C TRP A 135 -6.41 -21.37 -6.13
N ARG A 136 -7.11 -21.87 -7.17
CA ARG A 136 -8.56 -21.78 -7.32
C ARG A 136 -9.15 -23.16 -7.03
N ALA A 137 -9.30 -23.49 -5.76
CA ALA A 137 -10.14 -24.59 -5.29
C ALA A 137 -10.73 -24.19 -3.95
#